data_AF-A0A6I4UE03-F1
#
_entry.id   AF-A0A6I4UE03-F1
#
_cell.length_a   1.000
_cell.length_b   1.000
_cell.length_c   1.000
_cell.angle_alpha   90.00
_cell.angle_beta   90.00
_cell.angle_gamma   90.00
#
_symmetry.space_group_name_H-M   'P 1'
#
loop_
_entity.id
_entity.type
_entity.pdbx_description
1 polymer ?
#
loop_
_entity_poly.entity_id
_entity_poly.type
_entity_poly.pdbx_seq_one_letter_code
_entity_poly.pdbx_strand_id
1 'polypeptide(L)'
;MNTPEPTAPQPEPDLQHSPAGRLFKWIEQGLLMLAAIMTLVAAGTEVWSVYQRGSIVLADILLMFLYTEVIAMIAVFYTGKGSSFVFPIFIAITAIARLIVLQGKDMDAENVVYEASAILLLAVAALVMGRVRSD
;
A
#
# COMPACT_ATOMS: atom_id res chain seq x y z
N MET A 1 -58.06 -25.99 -21.14
CA MET A 1 -56.96 -25.09 -21.52
C MET A 1 -56.91 -23.99 -20.47
N ASN A 2 -56.15 -24.17 -19.40
CA ASN A 2 -56.01 -23.14 -18.35
C ASN A 2 -54.77 -22.32 -18.70
N THR A 3 -54.95 -21.06 -19.07
CA THR A 3 -53.82 -20.13 -19.26
C THR A 3 -53.27 -19.75 -17.89
N PRO A 4 -51.95 -19.88 -17.63
CA PRO A 4 -51.38 -19.44 -16.37
C PRO A 4 -51.46 -17.92 -16.25
N GLU A 5 -51.89 -17.46 -15.08
CA GLU A 5 -51.99 -16.04 -14.71
C GLU A 5 -50.60 -15.38 -14.79
N PRO A 6 -50.49 -14.13 -15.29
CA PRO A 6 -49.22 -13.40 -15.24
C PRO A 6 -48.85 -13.18 -13.78
N THR A 7 -47.79 -13.83 -13.32
CA THR A 7 -47.28 -13.67 -11.95
C THR A 7 -46.88 -12.21 -11.77
N ALA A 8 -47.56 -11.50 -10.87
CA ALA A 8 -47.23 -10.12 -10.54
C ALA A 8 -45.73 -9.99 -10.22
N PRO A 9 -45.07 -8.87 -10.57
CA PRO A 9 -43.67 -8.64 -10.22
C PRO A 9 -43.51 -8.82 -8.71
N GLN A 10 -42.79 -9.88 -8.32
CA GLN A 10 -42.38 -10.05 -6.93
C GLN A 10 -41.48 -8.85 -6.59
N PRO A 11 -41.65 -8.18 -5.45
CA PRO A 11 -40.74 -7.12 -5.03
C PRO A 11 -39.32 -7.66 -5.07
N GLU A 12 -38.45 -7.08 -5.90
CA GLU A 12 -37.03 -7.42 -5.88
C GLU A 12 -36.52 -7.20 -4.46
N PRO A 13 -35.77 -8.14 -3.87
CA PRO A 13 -35.28 -7.96 -2.51
C PRO A 13 -34.32 -6.78 -2.49
N ASP A 14 -34.73 -5.70 -1.82
CA ASP A 14 -33.95 -4.48 -1.60
C ASP A 14 -32.69 -4.78 -0.77
N LEU A 15 -31.63 -5.25 -1.45
CA LEU A 15 -30.33 -5.61 -0.88
C LEU A 15 -29.49 -4.39 -0.44
N GLN A 16 -30.10 -3.21 -0.30
CA GLN A 16 -29.43 -1.92 -0.15
C GLN A 16 -29.06 -1.54 1.30
N HIS A 17 -29.55 -2.28 2.30
CA HIS A 17 -29.23 -2.07 3.71
C HIS A 17 -28.46 -3.24 4.34
N SER A 18 -27.38 -3.70 3.72
CA SER A 18 -26.57 -4.78 4.32
C SER A 18 -25.68 -4.23 5.45
N PRO A 19 -25.87 -4.62 6.73
CA PRO A 19 -25.03 -4.21 7.86
C PRO A 19 -23.56 -4.63 7.71
N ALA A 20 -23.27 -5.56 6.79
CA ALA A 20 -21.93 -6.02 6.48
C ALA A 20 -21.01 -4.89 5.99
N GLY A 21 -21.49 -3.99 5.13
CA GLY A 21 -20.65 -2.92 4.57
C GLY A 21 -20.12 -1.94 5.62
N ARG A 22 -20.94 -1.64 6.64
CA ARG A 22 -20.52 -0.81 7.78
C ARG A 22 -19.43 -1.51 8.60
N LEU A 23 -19.61 -2.80 8.87
CA LEU A 23 -18.63 -3.59 9.63
C LEU A 23 -17.26 -3.64 8.91
N PHE A 24 -17.24 -3.89 7.60
CA PHE A 24 -16.00 -3.88 6.81
C PHE A 24 -15.28 -2.54 6.90
N LYS A 25 -16.01 -1.41 6.83
CA LYS A 25 -15.42 -0.09 6.95
C LYS A 25 -14.80 0.18 8.32
N TRP A 26 -15.45 -0.27 9.41
CA TRP A 26 -14.89 -0.16 10.76
C TRP A 26 -13.61 -0.98 10.92
N ILE A 27 -13.60 -2.20 10.39
CA ILE A 27 -12.42 -3.07 10.38
C ILE A 27 -11.29 -2.41 9.61
N GLU A 28 -11.54 -1.94 8.39
CA GLU A 28 -10.54 -1.25 7.56
C GLU A 28 -9.92 -0.05 8.28
N GLN A 29 -10.75 0.83 8.85
CA GLN A 29 -10.27 1.98 9.61
C GLN A 29 -9.45 1.58 10.84
N GLY A 30 -9.86 0.50 11.53
CA GLY A 30 -9.11 -0.06 12.65
C GLY A 30 -7.72 -0.57 12.22
N LEU A 31 -7.64 -1.30 11.11
CA LEU A 31 -6.37 -1.79 10.57
C LEU A 31 -5.44 -0.65 10.13
N LEU A 32 -5.98 0.38 9.46
CA LEU A 32 -5.20 1.54 9.02
C LEU A 32 -4.65 2.33 10.21
N MET A 33 -5.47 2.54 11.24
CA MET A 33 -5.04 3.22 12.47
C MET A 33 -3.95 2.41 13.19
N LEU A 34 -4.12 1.09 13.30
CA LEU A 34 -3.13 0.21 13.89
C LEU A 34 -1.80 0.27 13.12
N ALA A 35 -1.85 0.19 11.78
CA ALA A 35 -0.66 0.30 10.93
C ALA A 35 0.05 1.65 11.10
N ALA A 36 -0.70 2.75 11.21
CA ALA A 36 -0.12 4.07 11.45
C ALA A 36 0.62 4.13 12.79
N ILE A 37 -0.01 3.64 13.86
CA ILE A 37 0.58 3.59 15.20
C ILE A 37 1.84 2.73 15.20
N MET A 38 1.79 1.53 14.60
CA MET A 38 2.95 0.65 14.48
C MET A 38 4.11 1.33 13.75
N THR A 39 3.81 2.04 12.66
CA THR A 39 4.84 2.76 11.88
C THR A 39 5.47 3.89 12.69
N LEU A 40 4.68 4.67 13.44
CA LEU A 40 5.20 5.73 14.32
C LEU A 40 6.07 5.16 15.45
N VAL A 41 5.62 4.08 16.08
CA VAL A 41 6.38 3.41 17.15
C VAL A 41 7.70 2.89 16.59
N ALA A 42 7.68 2.20 15.46
CA ALA A 42 8.88 1.69 14.79
C ALA A 42 9.88 2.82 14.45
N ALA A 43 9.39 3.91 13.88
CA ALA A 43 10.21 5.09 13.59
C ALA A 43 10.82 5.68 14.86
N GLY A 44 10.02 5.84 15.92
CA GLY A 44 10.50 6.34 17.22
C GLY A 44 11.56 5.44 17.86
N THR A 45 11.38 4.12 17.81
CA THR A 45 12.37 3.16 18.31
C THR A 45 13.68 3.21 17.53
N GLU A 46 13.61 3.39 16.21
CA GLU A 46 14.82 3.52 15.40
C GLU A 46 15.54 4.84 15.66
N VAL A 47 14.82 5.95 15.78
CA VAL A 47 15.42 7.24 16.17
C VAL A 47 16.11 7.14 17.53
N TRP A 48 15.50 6.46 18.49
CA TRP A 48 16.12 6.19 19.79
C TRP A 48 17.39 5.34 19.65
N SER A 49 17.38 4.33 18.78
CA SER A 49 18.54 3.49 18.46
C SER A 49 19.67 4.31 17.84
N VAL A 50 19.37 5.14 16.83
CA VAL A 50 20.33 6.06 16.17
C VAL A 50 20.93 7.03 17.20
N TYR A 51 20.10 7.59 18.08
CA TYR A 51 20.55 8.49 19.13
C TYR A 51 21.56 7.81 20.07
N GLN A 52 21.28 6.58 20.49
CA GLN A 52 22.21 5.79 21.33
C GLN A 52 23.52 5.44 20.60
N ARG A 53 23.47 5.19 19.28
CA ARG A 53 24.68 4.94 18.46
C ARG A 53 25.55 6.19 18.28
N GLY A 54 25.01 7.39 18.50
CA GLY A 54 25.74 8.66 18.40
C GLY A 54 26.25 9.00 16.99
N SER A 55 25.76 8.30 15.97
CA SER A 55 26.12 8.52 14.56
C SER A 55 24.89 8.31 13.69
N ILE A 56 24.72 9.20 12.70
CA ILE A 56 23.63 9.12 11.72
C ILE A 56 24.26 8.71 10.40
N VAL A 57 23.84 7.57 9.85
CA VAL A 57 24.27 7.11 8.54
C VAL A 57 23.17 7.29 7.49
N LEU A 58 23.53 7.22 6.20
CA LEU A 58 22.56 7.33 5.10
C LEU A 58 21.41 6.31 5.23
N ALA A 59 21.70 5.10 5.73
CA ALA A 59 20.70 4.06 5.99
C ALA A 59 19.55 4.56 6.87
N ASP A 60 19.90 5.28 7.95
CA ASP A 60 18.96 5.75 8.95
C ASP A 60 18.01 6.79 8.34
N ILE A 61 18.56 7.70 7.52
CA ILE A 61 17.79 8.73 6.82
C ILE A 61 16.84 8.08 5.79
N LEU A 62 17.33 7.14 4.99
CA LEU A 62 16.53 6.42 4.00
C LEU A 62 15.42 5.58 4.64
N LEU A 63 15.67 5.01 5.81
CA LEU A 63 14.69 4.29 6.60
C LEU A 63 13.60 5.22 7.16
N MET A 64 13.96 6.42 7.62
CA MET A 64 12.96 7.44 8.01
C MET A 64 12.08 7.89 6.83
N PHE A 65 12.66 8.00 5.63
CA PHE A 65 11.87 8.23 4.42
C PHE A 65 10.89 7.08 4.12
N LEU A 66 11.24 5.83 4.44
CA LEU A 66 10.36 4.68 4.23
C LEU A 66 9.16 4.73 5.17
N TYR A 67 9.38 5.02 6.45
CA TYR A 67 8.29 5.21 7.39
C TYR A 67 7.39 6.38 6.99
N THR A 68 7.96 7.49 6.50
CA THR A 68 7.19 8.64 6.03
C THR A 68 6.34 8.30 4.80
N GLU A 69 6.87 7.52 3.86
CA GLU A 69 6.15 7.08 2.67
C GLU A 69 4.97 6.15 3.00
N VAL A 70 5.16 5.24 3.96
CA VAL A 70 4.10 4.38 4.48
C VAL A 70 3.00 5.22 5.18
N ILE A 71 3.38 6.22 5.98
CA ILE A 71 2.41 7.14 6.60
C ILE A 71 1.63 7.91 5.54
N ALA A 72 2.30 8.41 4.50
CA ALA A 72 1.65 9.12 3.40
C ALA A 72 0.64 8.22 2.68
N MET A 73 0.99 6.95 2.43
CA MET A 73 0.06 5.96 1.89
C MET A 73 -1.15 5.77 2.81
N ILE A 74 -0.94 5.53 4.11
CA ILE A 74 -2.04 5.32 5.07
C ILE A 74 -2.97 6.55 5.09
N ALA A 75 -2.44 7.76 5.02
CA ALA A 75 -3.23 8.99 4.94
C ALA A 75 -4.09 9.02 3.66
N VAL A 76 -3.56 8.59 2.51
CA VAL A 76 -4.35 8.51 1.27
C VAL A 76 -5.46 7.45 1.38
N PHE A 77 -5.17 6.27 1.93
CA PHE A 77 -6.19 5.24 2.21
C PHE A 77 -7.30 5.78 3.12
N TYR A 78 -6.94 6.51 4.17
CA TYR A 78 -7.90 7.07 5.11
C TYR A 78 -8.84 8.12 4.48
N THR A 79 -8.35 8.91 3.52
CA THR A 79 -9.17 9.92 2.83
C THR A 79 -10.08 9.35 1.74
N GLY A 80 -9.95 8.06 1.39
CA GLY A 80 -10.77 7.40 0.37
C GLY A 80 -10.57 7.91 -1.06
N LYS A 81 -9.47 8.65 -1.32
CA LYS A 81 -9.27 9.42 -2.55
C LYS A 81 -8.29 8.81 -3.57
N GLY A 82 -8.05 7.49 -3.56
CA GLY A 82 -7.06 6.90 -4.47
C GLY A 82 -7.34 5.46 -4.87
N SER A 83 -6.86 5.09 -6.06
CA SER A 83 -6.69 3.70 -6.51
C SER A 83 -5.69 3.02 -5.57
N SER A 84 -6.18 2.42 -4.49
CA SER A 84 -5.34 2.07 -3.35
C SER A 84 -4.32 0.95 -3.64
N PHE A 85 -4.51 0.25 -4.76
CA PHE A 85 -3.61 -0.78 -5.28
C PHE A 85 -2.28 -0.25 -5.84
N VAL A 86 -2.21 1.05 -6.17
CA VAL A 86 -1.01 1.65 -6.78
C VAL A 86 0.07 1.97 -5.73
N PHE A 87 -0.33 2.29 -4.50
CA PHE A 87 0.61 2.66 -3.44
C PHE A 87 1.54 1.51 -3.01
N PRO A 88 1.08 0.26 -2.83
CA PRO A 88 1.97 -0.85 -2.50
C PRO A 88 3.09 -1.09 -3.52
N ILE A 89 2.81 -0.84 -4.80
CA ILE A 89 3.79 -1.03 -5.88
C ILE A 89 4.87 0.05 -5.81
N PHE A 90 4.47 1.30 -5.58
CA PHE A 90 5.43 2.38 -5.38
C PHE A 90 6.30 2.16 -4.14
N ILE A 91 5.73 1.66 -3.04
CA ILE A 91 6.51 1.28 -1.84
C ILE A 91 7.57 0.24 -2.18
N ALA A 92 7.21 -0.79 -2.96
CA ALA A 92 8.16 -1.82 -3.38
C ALA A 92 9.27 -1.25 -4.27
N ILE A 93 8.92 -0.41 -5.26
CA ILE A 93 9.89 0.28 -6.13
C ILE A 93 10.86 1.11 -5.29
N THR A 94 10.33 1.94 -4.40
CA THR A 94 11.16 2.83 -3.59
C THR A 94 12.04 2.06 -2.60
N ALA A 95 11.52 0.98 -2.01
CA ALA A 95 12.28 0.12 -1.11
C ALA A 95 13.47 -0.54 -1.82
N ILE A 96 13.25 -1.12 -3.00
CA ILE A 96 14.33 -1.71 -3.80
C ILE A 96 15.32 -0.63 -4.25
N ALA A 97 14.85 0.52 -4.75
CA ALA A 97 15.71 1.61 -5.16
C ALA A 97 16.63 2.10 -4.02
N ARG A 98 16.10 2.19 -2.79
CA ARG A 98 16.89 2.56 -1.61
C ARG A 98 17.88 1.47 -1.23
N LEU A 99 17.54 0.20 -1.39
CA LEU A 99 18.45 -0.92 -1.15
C LEU A 99 19.68 -0.82 -2.06
N ILE A 100 19.46 -0.60 -3.37
CA ILE A 100 20.54 -0.39 -4.35
C ILE A 100 21.42 0.80 -3.96
N VAL A 101 20.83 1.93 -3.58
CA VAL A 101 21.62 3.13 -3.22
C VAL A 101 22.45 2.90 -1.96
N LEU A 102 21.92 2.15 -0.99
CA LEU A 102 22.56 1.94 0.30
C LEU A 102 23.63 0.84 0.26
N GLN A 103 23.37 -0.23 -0.48
CA GLN A 103 24.21 -1.44 -0.52
C GLN A 103 24.96 -1.62 -1.84
N GLY A 104 24.69 -0.80 -2.86
CA GLY A 104 25.15 -1.05 -4.24
C GLY A 104 26.66 -1.14 -4.45
N LYS A 105 27.48 -0.62 -3.52
CA LYS A 105 28.95 -0.78 -3.56
C LYS A 105 29.44 -2.16 -3.11
N ASP A 106 28.65 -2.83 -2.28
CA ASP A 106 28.94 -4.15 -1.71
C ASP A 106 28.15 -5.26 -2.44
N MET A 107 27.35 -4.89 -3.44
CA MET A 107 26.56 -5.81 -4.25
C MET A 107 27.31 -6.20 -5.52
N ASP A 108 27.26 -7.49 -5.86
CA ASP A 108 27.73 -7.97 -7.15
C ASP A 108 26.96 -7.29 -8.29
N ALA A 109 27.65 -7.00 -9.39
CA ALA A 109 27.05 -6.31 -10.54
C ALA A 109 25.81 -7.05 -11.08
N GLU A 110 25.78 -8.38 -10.96
CA GLU A 110 24.64 -9.22 -11.34
C GLU A 110 23.40 -8.92 -10.48
N ASN A 111 23.56 -8.82 -9.16
CA ASN A 111 22.46 -8.50 -8.24
C ASN A 111 21.90 -7.10 -8.49
N VAL A 112 22.77 -6.13 -8.79
CA VAL A 112 22.33 -4.77 -9.14
C VAL A 112 21.44 -4.80 -10.39
N VAL A 113 21.79 -5.61 -11.40
CA VAL A 113 20.96 -5.78 -12.61
C VAL A 113 19.62 -6.45 -12.26
N TYR A 114 19.61 -7.46 -11.40
CA TYR A 114 18.36 -8.10 -10.96
C TYR A 114 17.44 -7.13 -10.22
N GLU A 115 17.94 -6.36 -9.27
CA GLU A 115 17.12 -5.39 -8.54
C GLU A 115 16.63 -4.25 -9.43
N ALA A 116 17.47 -3.73 -10.31
CA ALA A 116 17.07 -2.73 -11.30
C ALA A 116 15.99 -3.27 -12.26
N SER A 117 16.11 -4.53 -12.69
CA SER A 117 15.10 -5.19 -13.52
C SER A 117 13.78 -5.41 -12.76
N ALA A 118 13.83 -5.72 -11.46
CA ALA A 118 12.65 -5.84 -10.62
C ALA A 118 11.91 -4.49 -10.51
N ILE A 119 12.64 -3.39 -10.32
CA ILE A 119 12.06 -2.03 -10.36
C ILE A 119 11.39 -1.77 -11.70
N LEU A 120 12.05 -2.10 -12.81
CA LEU A 120 11.46 -1.93 -14.15
C LEU A 120 10.16 -2.73 -14.30
N LEU A 121 10.14 -4.00 -13.87
CA LEU A 121 8.96 -4.86 -13.91
C LEU A 121 7.81 -4.29 -13.07
N LEU A 122 8.09 -3.84 -11.84
CA LEU A 122 7.09 -3.22 -10.98
C LEU A 122 6.57 -1.91 -11.55
N ALA A 123 7.44 -1.09 -12.15
CA ALA A 123 7.05 0.16 -12.80
C ALA A 123 6.15 -0.09 -14.01
N VAL A 124 6.45 -1.10 -14.83
CA VAL A 124 5.58 -1.53 -15.94
C VAL A 124 4.25 -2.05 -15.42
N ALA A 125 4.25 -2.87 -14.36
CA ALA A 125 3.02 -3.35 -13.74
C ALA A 125 2.15 -2.18 -13.24
N ALA A 126 2.75 -1.19 -12.58
CA ALA A 126 2.06 0.02 -12.15
C ALA A 126 1.46 0.80 -13.32
N LEU A 127 2.22 0.94 -14.42
CA LEU A 127 1.76 1.62 -15.63
C LEU A 127 0.56 0.92 -16.27
N VAL A 128 0.62 -0.42 -16.38
CA VAL A 128 -0.48 -1.22 -16.94
C VAL A 128 -1.73 -1.12 -16.07
N MET A 129 -1.60 -1.27 -14.76
CA MET A 129 -2.75 -1.11 -13.83
C MET A 129 -3.33 0.30 -13.85
N GLY A 130 -2.48 1.33 -13.98
CA GLY A 130 -2.92 2.71 -14.13
C GLY A 130 -3.71 2.92 -15.41
N ARG A 131 -3.24 2.37 -16.54
CA ARG A 131 -3.93 2.42 -17.84
C ARG A 131 -5.27 1.69 -17.81
N VAL A 132 -5.31 0.45 -17.32
CA VAL A 132 -6.54 -0.37 -17.27
C VAL A 132 -7.63 0.24 -16.41
N ARG A 133 -7.28 1.02 -15.37
CA ARG A 133 -8.27 1.75 -14.55
C ARG A 133 -8.73 3.06 -15.20
N SER A 134 -7.96 3.61 -16.13
CA SER A 134 -8.26 4.90 -16.77
C SER A 134 -9.23 4.77 -17.95
N ASP A 135 -9.59 3.54 -18.33
CA ASP A 135 -10.65 3.16 -19.28
C ASP A 135 -11.88 2.62 -18.52
#